data_AF-A0A212D583-F1
#
_entry.id   AF-A0A212D583-F1
#
_cell.length_a   1.000
_cell.length_b   1.000
_cell.length_c   1.000
_cell.angle_alpha   90.00
_cell.angle_beta   90.00
_cell.angle_gamma   90.00
#
_symmetry.space_group_name_H-M   'P 1'
#
loop_
_entity.id
_entity.type
_entity.pdbx_description
1 polymer ?
#
loop_
_entity_poly.entity_id
_entity_poly.type
_entity_poly.pdbx_seq_one_letter_code
_entity_poly.pdbx_strand_id
1 'polypeptide(L)'
;MEKSWDTDGFLSKHYRAHMQGELCRGLRAYLESWTGFMERTVPPAVNVTRSQDSEGMVHLTCRAFGFFPRNISVVWFRDEEPMSQDTLESGGIQPDGNGTYYTWETIIIPQGEEQRVKCLVEHSGNHSTHLAPLGETG
;
A
#
# COMPACT_ATOMS: atom_id res chain seq x y z
N MET A 1 -39.06 -11.25 38.72
CA MET A 1 -39.30 -12.69 38.50
C MET A 1 -38.54 -13.06 37.24
N GLU A 2 -37.24 -13.32 37.40
CA GLU A 2 -36.32 -13.65 36.32
C GLU A 2 -36.40 -15.16 36.11
N LYS A 3 -37.19 -15.60 35.13
CA LYS A 3 -37.35 -17.01 34.78
C LYS A 3 -36.52 -17.25 33.52
N SER A 4 -35.30 -17.74 33.73
CA SER A 4 -34.96 -19.16 33.65
C SER A 4 -34.78 -19.58 32.19
N TRP A 5 -33.61 -19.22 31.65
CA TRP A 5 -33.10 -19.70 30.36
C TRP A 5 -32.62 -21.16 30.43
N ASP A 6 -32.87 -21.84 31.55
CA ASP A 6 -32.24 -23.12 31.91
C ASP A 6 -33.27 -24.20 32.31
N THR A 7 -34.54 -24.05 31.94
CA THR A 7 -35.60 -24.97 32.37
C THR A 7 -35.78 -26.21 31.48
N ASP A 8 -34.98 -26.38 30.44
CA ASP A 8 -34.92 -27.66 29.74
C ASP A 8 -33.50 -27.93 29.20
N GLY A 9 -32.77 -28.82 29.89
CA GLY A 9 -31.40 -29.18 29.55
C GLY A 9 -31.25 -29.78 28.14
N PHE A 10 -32.35 -30.19 27.49
CA PHE A 10 -32.36 -30.62 26.09
C PHE A 10 -32.40 -29.44 25.12
N LEU A 11 -33.30 -28.46 25.33
CA LEU A 11 -33.36 -27.21 24.55
C LEU A 11 -32.06 -26.40 24.69
N SER A 12 -31.49 -26.34 25.90
CA SER A 12 -30.20 -25.68 26.17
C SER A 12 -29.04 -26.33 25.40
N LYS A 13 -28.97 -27.66 25.34
CA LYS A 13 -27.93 -28.39 24.57
C LYS A 13 -28.11 -28.26 23.07
N HIS A 14 -29.35 -28.32 22.56
CA HIS A 14 -29.62 -28.22 21.13
C HIS A 14 -29.36 -26.81 20.61
N TYR A 15 -29.79 -25.79 21.36
CA TYR A 15 -29.47 -24.39 21.06
C TYR A 15 -27.96 -24.14 21.08
N ARG A 16 -27.23 -24.68 22.06
CA ARG A 16 -25.77 -24.57 22.14
C ARG A 16 -25.06 -25.26 20.97
N ALA A 17 -25.49 -26.46 20.59
CA ALA A 17 -24.93 -27.19 19.45
C ALA A 17 -25.23 -26.50 18.11
N HIS A 18 -26.44 -25.96 17.94
CA HIS A 18 -26.82 -25.21 16.75
C HIS A 18 -26.04 -23.89 16.65
N MET A 19 -25.96 -23.12 17.74
CA MET A 19 -25.17 -21.89 17.80
C MET A 19 -23.68 -22.16 17.61
N GLN A 20 -23.11 -23.18 18.24
CA GLN A 20 -21.71 -23.57 18.00
C GLN A 20 -21.49 -24.05 16.56
N GLY A 21 -22.42 -24.80 15.97
CA GLY A 21 -22.32 -25.27 14.59
C GLY A 21 -22.35 -24.12 13.58
N GLU A 22 -23.37 -23.27 13.66
CA GLU A 22 -23.57 -22.14 12.74
C GLU A 22 -22.51 -21.04 12.95
N LEU A 23 -22.19 -20.69 14.19
CA LEU A 23 -21.15 -19.70 14.49
C LEU A 23 -19.77 -20.18 14.05
N CYS A 24 -19.38 -21.42 14.38
CA CYS A 24 -18.08 -21.96 13.96
C CYS A 24 -18.00 -22.14 12.45
N ARG A 25 -19.11 -22.52 11.79
CA ARG A 25 -19.16 -22.61 10.32
C ARG A 25 -18.98 -21.22 9.70
N GLY A 26 -19.68 -20.20 10.21
CA GLY A 26 -19.55 -18.82 9.76
C GLY A 26 -18.14 -18.26 9.95
N LEU A 27 -17.55 -18.48 11.13
CA LEU A 27 -16.16 -18.10 11.41
C LEU A 27 -15.16 -18.80 10.49
N ARG A 28 -15.35 -20.10 10.21
CA ARG A 28 -14.48 -20.83 9.29
C ARG A 28 -14.56 -20.28 7.87
N ALA A 29 -15.77 -20.06 7.35
CA ALA A 29 -15.96 -19.47 6.03
C ALA A 29 -15.37 -18.05 5.94
N TYR A 30 -15.52 -17.25 7.00
CA TYR A 30 -14.89 -15.94 7.09
C TYR A 30 -13.37 -16.04 7.08
N LEU A 31 -12.78 -16.94 7.86
CA LEU A 31 -11.33 -17.17 7.90
C LEU A 31 -10.79 -17.62 6.54
N GLU A 32 -11.48 -18.55 5.85
CA GLU A 32 -11.11 -19.00 4.51
C GLU A 32 -11.16 -17.85 3.48
N SER A 33 -12.20 -17.00 3.54
CA SER A 33 -12.29 -15.80 2.72
C SER A 33 -11.20 -14.77 3.06
N TRP A 34 -10.88 -14.61 4.35
CA TRP A 34 -9.86 -13.68 4.83
C TRP A 34 -8.46 -14.13 4.42
N THR A 35 -8.17 -15.42 4.45
CA THR A 35 -6.89 -15.97 3.95
C THR A 35 -6.70 -15.66 2.47
N GLY A 36 -7.72 -15.85 1.63
CA GLY A 36 -7.64 -15.48 0.21
C GLY A 36 -7.44 -13.98 -0.01
N PHE A 37 -7.99 -13.13 0.86
CA PHE A 37 -7.74 -11.69 0.82
C PHE A 37 -6.31 -11.32 1.26
N MET A 38 -5.75 -12.00 2.27
CA MET A 38 -4.37 -11.78 2.72
C MET A 38 -3.33 -12.24 1.70
N GLU A 39 -3.63 -13.28 0.92
CA GLU A 39 -2.75 -13.78 -0.15
C GLU A 39 -2.80 -12.91 -1.41
N ARG A 40 -3.85 -12.09 -1.56
CA ARG A 40 -3.96 -11.17 -2.69
C ARG A 40 -2.82 -10.16 -2.65
N THR A 41 -2.03 -10.14 -3.72
CA THR A 41 -1.05 -9.10 -3.99
C THR A 41 -1.34 -8.46 -5.33
N VAL A 42 -1.42 -7.14 -5.36
CA VAL A 42 -1.55 -6.33 -6.57
C VAL A 42 -0.31 -5.42 -6.64
N PRO A 43 0.56 -5.59 -7.65
CA PRO A 43 1.77 -4.78 -7.77
C PRO A 43 1.42 -3.34 -8.15
N PRO A 44 2.24 -2.35 -7.75
CA PRO A 44 2.02 -0.95 -8.10
C PRO A 44 2.27 -0.69 -9.59
N ALA A 45 1.42 0.13 -10.20
CA ALA A 45 1.80 0.87 -11.39
C ALA A 45 2.60 2.09 -10.96
N VAL A 46 3.78 2.30 -11.55
CA VAL A 46 4.69 3.39 -11.16
C VAL A 46 4.86 4.38 -12.30
N ASN A 47 4.82 5.67 -11.97
CA ASN A 47 5.10 6.76 -12.91
C ASN A 47 6.05 7.76 -12.25
N VAL A 48 7.04 8.21 -13.02
CA VAL A 48 7.97 9.27 -12.58
C VAL A 48 7.76 10.49 -13.45
N THR A 49 7.44 11.61 -12.81
CA THR A 49 7.17 12.88 -13.50
C THR A 49 8.22 13.93 -13.17
N ARG A 50 8.53 14.78 -14.14
CA ARG A 50 9.45 15.91 -14.02
C ARG A 50 8.70 17.21 -14.20
N SER A 51 8.92 18.17 -13.31
CA SER A 51 8.56 19.58 -13.51
C SER A 51 9.73 20.47 -13.11
N GLN A 52 9.76 21.70 -13.62
CA GLN A 52 10.82 22.66 -13.33
C GLN A 52 10.19 23.97 -12.85
N ASP A 53 10.78 24.58 -11.84
CA ASP A 53 10.37 25.90 -11.36
C ASP A 53 11.08 27.03 -12.12
N SER A 54 10.73 28.29 -11.79
CA SER A 54 11.34 29.47 -12.41
C SER A 54 12.79 29.71 -12.00
N GLU A 55 13.26 29.06 -10.94
CA GLU A 55 14.62 29.19 -10.39
C GLU A 55 15.57 28.14 -10.99
N GLY A 56 15.05 27.24 -11.83
CA GLY A 56 15.80 26.18 -12.49
C GLY A 56 15.91 24.90 -11.68
N MET A 57 15.20 24.79 -10.55
CA MET A 57 15.13 23.55 -9.76
C MET A 57 14.13 22.58 -10.39
N VAL A 58 14.49 21.30 -10.35
CA VAL A 58 13.71 20.23 -10.95
C VAL A 58 13.05 19.43 -9.84
N HIS A 59 11.73 19.35 -9.90
CA HIS A 59 10.91 18.52 -9.05
C HIS A 59 10.69 17.18 -9.74
N LEU A 60 11.13 16.11 -9.10
CA LEU A 60 10.91 14.75 -9.56
C LEU A 60 9.95 14.06 -8.59
N THR A 61 8.80 13.62 -9.09
CA THR A 61 7.80 12.91 -8.30
C THR A 61 7.69 11.48 -8.78
N CYS A 62 7.92 10.52 -7.88
CA CYS A 62 7.67 9.10 -8.12
C CYS A 62 6.32 8.74 -7.50
N ARG A 63 5.39 8.26 -8.32
CA ARG A 63 4.03 7.90 -7.90
C ARG A 63 3.82 6.41 -8.08
N ALA A 64 3.33 5.74 -7.05
CA ALA A 64 2.91 4.34 -7.09
C ALA A 64 1.39 4.25 -6.89
N PHE A 65 0.69 3.54 -7.78
CA PHE A 65 -0.77 3.46 -7.81
C PHE A 65 -1.26 2.02 -7.81
N GLY A 66 -2.49 1.79 -7.35
CA GLY A 66 -3.21 0.54 -7.56
C GLY A 66 -2.67 -0.65 -6.78
N PHE A 67 -1.86 -0.44 -5.74
CA PHE A 67 -1.18 -1.53 -5.05
C PHE A 67 -1.94 -2.05 -3.83
N PHE A 68 -1.73 -3.32 -3.51
CA PHE A 68 -2.25 -3.97 -2.30
C PHE A 68 -1.35 -5.17 -1.93
N PRO A 69 -0.98 -5.39 -0.65
CA PRO A 69 -1.41 -4.72 0.58
C PRO A 69 -0.82 -3.31 0.76
N ARG A 70 -1.24 -2.63 1.84
CA ARG A 70 -0.88 -1.23 2.15
C ARG A 70 0.62 -0.99 2.27
N ASN A 71 1.39 -1.96 2.74
CA ASN A 71 2.81 -1.75 3.02
C ASN A 71 3.62 -1.67 1.73
N ILE A 72 4.30 -0.54 1.52
CA ILE A 72 5.12 -0.24 0.35
C ILE A 72 6.29 0.65 0.79
N SER A 73 7.42 0.57 0.09
CA SER A 73 8.53 1.48 0.22
C SER A 73 8.77 2.19 -1.11
N VAL A 74 8.87 3.52 -1.09
CA VAL A 74 9.24 4.36 -2.24
C VAL A 74 10.43 5.20 -1.81
N VAL A 75 11.58 5.00 -2.45
CA VAL A 75 12.84 5.62 -2.03
C VAL A 75 13.55 6.19 -3.25
N TRP A 76 13.99 7.43 -3.13
CA TRP A 76 14.88 8.04 -4.12
C TRP A 76 16.34 7.72 -3.81
N PHE A 77 17.08 7.36 -4.84
CA PHE A 77 18.51 7.09 -4.79
C PHE A 77 19.25 8.11 -5.64
N ARG A 78 20.35 8.65 -5.12
CA ARG A 78 21.33 9.45 -5.87
C ARG A 78 22.67 8.74 -5.84
N ASP A 79 23.25 8.47 -7.00
CA ASP A 79 24.56 7.80 -7.14
C ASP A 79 24.66 6.44 -6.40
N GLU A 80 23.56 5.69 -6.28
CA GLU A 80 23.45 4.43 -5.51
C GLU A 80 23.29 4.59 -3.99
N GLU A 81 23.24 5.82 -3.46
CA GLU A 81 22.89 6.07 -2.07
C GLU A 81 21.43 6.53 -1.89
N PRO A 82 20.71 6.02 -0.87
CA PRO A 82 19.36 6.46 -0.57
C PRO A 82 19.36 7.92 -0.07
N MET A 83 18.44 8.72 -0.56
CA MET A 83 18.24 10.11 -0.12
C MET A 83 17.55 10.17 1.26
N SER A 84 17.84 11.20 2.04
CA SER A 84 17.24 11.39 3.36
C SER A 84 15.75 11.71 3.26
N GLN A 85 14.93 11.14 4.14
CA GLN A 85 13.50 11.47 4.27
C GLN A 85 13.25 12.95 4.55
N ASP A 86 14.20 13.67 5.17
CA ASP A 86 14.09 15.11 5.42
C ASP A 86 14.17 15.96 4.15
N THR A 87 14.69 15.38 3.05
CA THR A 87 14.79 16.04 1.74
C THR A 87 13.64 15.67 0.80
N LEU A 88 12.67 14.90 1.30
CA LEU A 88 11.57 14.31 0.54
C LEU A 88 10.23 14.90 0.97
N GLU A 89 9.40 15.26 -0.01
CA GLU A 89 7.99 15.56 0.22
C GLU A 89 7.14 14.31 -0.08
N SER A 90 6.56 13.73 0.97
CA SER A 90 5.73 12.52 0.89
C SER A 90 4.24 12.84 0.94
N GLY A 91 3.47 12.19 0.07
CA GLY A 91 2.01 12.20 0.12
C GLY A 91 1.38 11.30 1.18
N GLY A 92 2.19 10.43 1.77
CA GLY A 92 1.72 9.28 2.52
C GLY A 92 0.90 8.30 1.68
N ILE A 93 0.58 7.16 2.30
CA ILE A 93 -0.20 6.09 1.64
C ILE A 93 -1.70 6.35 1.81
N GLN A 94 -2.40 6.55 0.69
CA GLN A 94 -3.83 6.90 0.63
C GLN A 94 -4.65 5.81 -0.08
N PRO A 95 -5.92 5.61 0.30
CA PRO A 95 -6.80 4.65 -0.34
C PRO A 95 -7.35 5.17 -1.68
N ASP A 96 -7.41 4.30 -2.70
CA ASP A 96 -7.90 4.62 -4.06
C ASP A 96 -9.40 4.30 -4.26
N GLY A 97 -10.12 3.97 -3.19
CA GLY A 97 -11.57 3.69 -3.19
C GLY A 97 -11.99 2.33 -3.80
N ASN A 98 -11.16 1.73 -4.65
CA ASN A 98 -11.35 0.40 -5.27
C ASN A 98 -10.75 -0.76 -4.44
N GLY A 99 -10.36 -0.50 -3.19
CA GLY A 99 -9.68 -1.46 -2.32
C GLY A 99 -8.16 -1.58 -2.54
N THR A 100 -7.57 -0.66 -3.31
CA THR A 100 -6.11 -0.51 -3.45
C THR A 100 -5.63 0.81 -2.85
N TYR A 101 -4.32 1.04 -2.90
CA TYR A 101 -3.66 2.23 -2.36
C TYR A 101 -2.84 2.96 -3.43
N TYR A 102 -2.56 4.22 -3.17
CA TYR A 102 -1.57 5.01 -3.90
C TYR A 102 -0.69 5.81 -2.93
N THR A 103 0.52 6.18 -3.37
CA THR A 103 1.47 7.01 -2.62
C THR A 103 2.40 7.74 -3.59
N TRP A 104 3.07 8.78 -3.13
CA TRP A 104 4.08 9.48 -3.92
C TRP A 104 5.16 10.11 -3.04
N GLU A 105 6.34 10.25 -3.63
CA GLU A 105 7.51 10.90 -3.04
C GLU A 105 8.11 11.88 -4.05
N THR A 106 8.34 13.12 -3.63
CA THR A 106 8.94 14.18 -4.46
C THR A 106 10.30 14.60 -3.90
N ILE A 107 11.29 14.72 -4.79
CA ILE A 107 12.58 15.37 -4.51
C ILE A 107 12.72 16.63 -5.35
N ILE A 108 13.57 17.54 -4.87
CA ILE A 108 13.99 18.74 -5.59
C ILE A 108 15.49 18.65 -5.81
N ILE A 109 15.93 18.74 -7.06
CA ILE A 109 17.34 18.68 -7.45
C ILE A 109 17.69 19.79 -8.44
N PRO A 110 18.96 20.19 -8.56
CA PRO A 110 19.40 21.06 -9.65
C PRO A 110 19.17 20.43 -11.02
N GLN A 111 18.88 21.23 -12.05
CA GLN A 111 18.84 20.76 -13.42
C GLN A 111 20.19 20.15 -13.85
N GLY A 112 20.14 19.02 -14.54
CA GLY A 112 21.30 18.26 -15.00
C GLY A 112 21.68 17.10 -14.07
N GLU A 113 21.13 17.04 -12.85
CA GLU A 113 21.36 15.94 -11.93
C GLU A 113 20.38 14.77 -12.11
N GLU A 114 19.35 14.89 -12.97
CA GLU A 114 18.29 13.87 -13.14
C GLU A 114 18.87 12.49 -13.46
N GLN A 115 19.90 12.41 -14.31
CA GLN A 115 20.54 11.15 -14.71
C GLN A 115 21.21 10.38 -13.57
N ARG A 116 21.50 11.05 -12.44
CA ARG A 116 22.14 10.46 -11.25
C ARG A 116 21.11 9.92 -10.26
N VAL A 117 19.82 10.15 -10.54
CA VAL A 117 18.72 9.91 -9.61
C VAL A 117 17.75 8.88 -10.17
N LYS A 118 17.35 7.95 -9.31
CA LYS A 118 16.39 6.89 -9.63
C LYS A 118 15.44 6.64 -8.46
N CYS A 119 14.19 6.30 -8.77
CA CYS A 119 13.20 5.88 -7.79
C CYS A 119 13.19 4.36 -7.67
N LEU A 120 13.33 3.83 -6.46
CA LEU A 120 13.15 2.42 -6.15
C LEU A 120 11.81 2.25 -5.44
N VAL A 121 11.00 1.32 -5.93
CA VAL A 121 9.72 0.95 -5.33
C VAL A 121 9.77 -0.52 -4.93
N GLU A 122 9.61 -0.80 -3.64
CA GLU A 122 9.53 -2.14 -3.08
C GLU A 122 8.13 -2.41 -2.53
N HIS A 123 7.51 -3.50 -2.99
CA HIS A 123 6.16 -3.89 -2.61
C HIS A 123 6.05 -5.42 -2.55
N SER A 124 5.66 -5.96 -1.39
CA SER A 124 5.46 -7.40 -1.16
C SER A 124 6.62 -8.30 -1.62
N GLY A 125 7.87 -7.87 -1.41
CA GLY A 125 9.07 -8.61 -1.80
C GLY A 125 9.44 -8.50 -3.28
N ASN A 126 8.71 -7.71 -4.08
CA ASN A 126 9.10 -7.33 -5.43
C ASN A 126 9.66 -5.90 -5.43
N HIS A 127 10.66 -5.64 -6.25
CA HIS A 127 11.28 -4.32 -6.39
C HIS A 127 11.33 -3.88 -7.85
N SER A 128 11.14 -2.58 -8.08
CA SER A 128 11.24 -1.98 -9.40
C SER A 128 11.98 -0.65 -9.33
N THR A 129 12.84 -0.42 -10.32
CA THR A 129 13.67 0.79 -10.41
C THR A 129 13.22 1.63 -11.60
N HIS A 130 12.98 2.92 -11.37
CA HIS A 130 12.47 3.87 -12.36
C HIS A 130 13.42 5.05 -12.46
N LEU A 131 13.93 5.30 -13.66
CA LEU A 131 14.84 6.42 -13.92
C LEU A 131 14.07 7.74 -13.93
N ALA A 132 14.73 8.81 -13.47
CA ALA A 132 14.18 10.14 -13.62
C ALA A 132 14.11 10.53 -15.12
N PRO A 133 12.97 11.10 -15.59
CA PRO A 133 12.90 11.67 -16.92
C PRO A 133 13.94 12.79 -17.08
N LEU A 134 14.61 12.83 -18.21
CA LEU A 134 15.51 13.93 -18.57
C LEU A 134 14.69 15.12 -19.08
N GLY A 135 15.20 16.34 -18.88
CA GLY A 135 14.66 17.51 -19.56
C GLY A 135 14.93 17.43 -21.07
N GLU A 136 13.97 17.85 -21.90
CA GLU A 136 14.22 18.02 -23.33
C GLU A 136 15.24 19.15 -23.52
N THR A 137 16.32 18.88 -24.26
CA THR A 137 17.24 19.90 -24.72
C THR A 137 16.55 20.72 -25.81
N GLY A 138 15.86 21.78 -25.40
CA GLY A 138 15.31 22.81 -26.29
C GLY A 138 16.34 23.87 -26.64
#